data_AF-A0A8J8GT58-F1
#
_entry.id   AF-A0A8J8GT58-F1
#
_cell.length_a   1.000
_cell.length_b   1.000
_cell.length_c   1.000
_cell.angle_alpha   90.00
_cell.angle_beta   90.00
_cell.angle_gamma   90.00
#
_symmetry.space_group_name_H-M   'P 1'
#
loop_
_entity.id
_entity.type
_entity.pdbx_description
1 polymer ?
#
loop_
_entity_poly.entity_id
_entity_poly.type
_entity_poly.pdbx_seq_one_letter_code
_entity_poly.pdbx_strand_id
1 'polypeptide(L)'
;MRGRIVRKQVIVLATAILIVAGLAGYAWWDTWQNRQRADASREALAVAPAAAAAIFSYDYRTFDAAVANGKNFATGTFASEYAKTTTALKDSVVKEQAVVTAQVSASGVIDVAPDRVQVLLFVNQYRRNVNISGEKVDQNRVVLTLVKVDEAWKVSAASAL
;
A
#
# COMPACT_ATOMS: atom_id res chain seq x y z
N MET A 1 62.02 -24.61 -9.58
CA MET A 1 61.49 -23.36 -8.97
C MET A 1 60.37 -22.69 -9.79
N ARG A 2 60.44 -22.65 -11.14
CA ARG A 2 59.41 -22.04 -12.02
C ARG A 2 57.96 -22.55 -11.83
N GLY A 3 57.72 -23.86 -11.70
CA GLY A 3 56.35 -24.42 -11.55
C GLY A 3 55.61 -24.02 -10.26
N ARG A 4 56.35 -23.67 -9.18
CA ARG A 4 55.76 -23.23 -7.91
C ARG A 4 55.31 -21.76 -7.98
N ILE A 5 55.91 -20.95 -8.84
CA ILE A 5 55.55 -19.55 -9.08
C ILE A 5 54.29 -19.46 -9.94
N VAL A 6 54.23 -20.25 -11.03
CA VAL A 6 53.05 -20.31 -11.91
C VAL A 6 51.81 -20.78 -11.15
N ARG A 7 51.93 -21.82 -10.32
CA ARG A 7 50.81 -22.31 -9.48
C ARG A 7 50.30 -21.25 -8.50
N LYS A 8 51.19 -20.46 -7.89
CA LYS A 8 50.80 -19.36 -6.99
C LYS A 8 50.07 -18.24 -7.74
N GLN A 9 50.55 -17.87 -8.93
CA GLN A 9 49.90 -16.85 -9.76
C GLN A 9 48.50 -17.28 -10.22
N VAL A 10 48.34 -18.54 -10.64
CA VAL A 10 47.03 -19.10 -11.01
C VAL A 10 46.05 -19.07 -9.83
N ILE A 11 46.50 -19.44 -8.62
CA ILE A 11 45.65 -19.40 -7.42
C ILE A 11 45.24 -17.96 -7.11
N VAL A 12 46.17 -17.00 -7.14
CA VAL A 12 45.85 -15.59 -6.88
C VAL A 12 44.86 -15.03 -7.89
N LEU A 13 45.05 -15.32 -9.17
CA LEU A 13 44.13 -14.90 -10.23
C LEU A 13 42.74 -15.54 -10.08
N ALA A 14 42.68 -16.85 -9.80
CA ALA A 14 41.41 -17.54 -9.57
C ALA A 14 40.66 -16.95 -8.36
N THR A 15 41.36 -16.71 -7.26
CA THR A 15 40.78 -16.05 -6.08
C THR A 15 40.29 -14.64 -6.40
N ALA A 16 41.06 -13.85 -7.15
CA ALA A 16 40.66 -12.50 -7.56
C ALA A 16 39.38 -12.53 -8.43
N ILE A 17 39.29 -13.47 -9.38
CA ILE A 17 38.09 -13.65 -10.22
C ILE A 17 36.88 -14.03 -9.37
N LEU A 18 37.04 -14.94 -8.41
CA LEU A 18 35.94 -15.33 -7.50
C LEU A 18 35.44 -14.14 -6.67
N ILE A 19 36.36 -13.30 -6.17
CA ILE A 19 35.98 -12.09 -5.43
C ILE A 19 35.22 -11.12 -6.34
N VAL A 20 35.71 -10.85 -7.54
CA VAL A 20 35.04 -9.94 -8.50
C VAL A 20 33.66 -10.47 -8.89
N ALA A 21 33.54 -11.78 -9.16
CA ALA A 21 32.26 -12.40 -9.48
C ALA A 21 31.27 -12.31 -8.31
N GLY A 22 31.74 -12.52 -7.08
CA GLY A 22 30.91 -12.36 -5.87
C GLY A 22 30.42 -10.93 -5.69
N LEU A 23 31.29 -9.94 -5.86
CA LEU A 23 30.93 -8.52 -5.78
C LEU A 23 29.94 -8.11 -6.89
N ALA A 24 30.16 -8.56 -8.13
CA ALA A 24 29.25 -8.30 -9.24
C ALA A 24 27.87 -8.94 -9.01
N GLY A 25 27.85 -10.19 -8.51
CA GLY A 25 26.60 -10.88 -8.15
C GLY A 25 25.84 -10.15 -7.04
N TYR A 26 26.54 -9.70 -6.00
CA TYR A 26 25.94 -8.92 -4.92
C TYR A 26 25.40 -7.57 -5.41
N ALA A 27 26.17 -6.81 -6.20
CA ALA A 27 25.72 -5.54 -6.77
C ALA A 27 24.51 -5.72 -7.70
N TRP A 28 24.48 -6.78 -8.49
CA TRP A 28 23.33 -7.10 -9.33
C TRP A 28 22.08 -7.42 -8.49
N TRP A 29 22.24 -8.21 -7.44
CA TRP A 29 21.15 -8.54 -6.52
C TRP A 29 20.60 -7.30 -5.80
N ASP A 30 21.47 -6.44 -5.27
CA ASP A 30 21.09 -5.19 -4.59
C ASP A 30 20.34 -4.25 -5.54
N THR A 31 20.87 -4.06 -6.76
CA THR A 31 20.21 -3.20 -7.76
C THR A 31 18.86 -3.75 -8.20
N TRP A 32 18.71 -5.08 -8.31
CA TRP A 32 17.44 -5.71 -8.62
C TRP A 32 16.40 -5.51 -7.51
N GLN A 33 16.78 -5.70 -6.24
CA GLN A 33 15.87 -5.46 -5.12
C GLN A 33 15.47 -3.98 -5.00
N ASN A 34 16.42 -3.06 -5.20
CA ASN A 34 16.15 -1.63 -5.13
C ASN A 34 15.18 -1.18 -6.23
N ARG A 35 15.29 -1.75 -7.44
CA ARG A 35 14.31 -1.51 -8.51
C ARG A 35 12.92 -1.99 -8.14
N GLN A 36 12.81 -3.21 -7.60
CA GLN A 36 11.50 -3.74 -7.18
C GLN A 36 10.84 -2.89 -6.09
N ARG A 37 11.59 -2.43 -5.10
CA ARG A 37 11.06 -1.54 -4.07
C ARG A 37 10.64 -0.19 -4.64
N ALA A 38 11.40 0.37 -5.58
CA ALA A 38 11.04 1.62 -6.25
C ALA A 38 9.76 1.47 -7.08
N ASP A 39 9.62 0.38 -7.83
CA ASP A 39 8.42 0.08 -8.61
C ASP A 39 7.21 -0.15 -7.69
N ALA A 40 7.35 -0.97 -6.64
CA ALA A 40 6.31 -1.20 -5.65
C ALA A 40 5.84 0.11 -4.98
N SER A 41 6.78 0.96 -4.57
CA SER A 41 6.48 2.28 -3.99
C SER A 41 5.64 3.14 -4.93
N ARG A 42 6.06 3.23 -6.20
CA ARG A 42 5.37 4.04 -7.22
C ARG A 42 3.97 3.49 -7.50
N GLU A 43 3.84 2.19 -7.70
CA GLU A 43 2.56 1.54 -7.98
C GLU A 43 1.58 1.67 -6.81
N ALA A 44 2.03 1.39 -5.59
CA ALA A 44 1.19 1.50 -4.40
C ALA A 44 0.76 2.95 -4.13
N LEU A 45 1.65 3.93 -4.30
CA LEU A 45 1.31 5.36 -4.18
C LEU A 45 0.27 5.80 -5.20
N ALA A 46 0.30 5.26 -6.43
CA ALA A 46 -0.68 5.59 -7.45
C ALA A 46 -2.09 5.08 -7.10
N VAL A 47 -2.18 3.95 -6.39
CA VAL A 47 -3.46 3.31 -6.05
C VAL A 47 -4.03 3.78 -4.70
N ALA A 48 -3.17 4.05 -3.71
CA ALA A 48 -3.58 4.32 -2.33
C ALA A 48 -4.60 5.46 -2.18
N PRO A 49 -4.49 6.62 -2.88
CA PRO A 49 -5.48 7.68 -2.77
C PRO A 49 -6.88 7.28 -3.26
N ALA A 50 -6.96 6.55 -4.37
CA ALA A 50 -8.21 6.05 -4.91
C ALA A 50 -8.82 4.97 -4.00
N ALA A 51 -7.99 4.09 -3.45
CA ALA A 51 -8.41 3.09 -2.47
C ALA A 51 -9.00 3.76 -1.21
N ALA A 52 -8.31 4.76 -0.66
CA ALA A 52 -8.79 5.52 0.50
C ALA A 52 -10.12 6.22 0.21
N ALA A 53 -10.24 6.89 -0.94
CA ALA A 53 -11.49 7.53 -1.34
C ALA A 53 -12.64 6.53 -1.46
N ALA A 54 -12.41 5.37 -2.07
CA ALA A 54 -13.41 4.32 -2.24
C ALA A 54 -13.82 3.66 -0.91
N ILE A 55 -12.87 3.42 -0.01
CA ILE A 55 -13.11 2.74 1.27
C ILE A 55 -13.80 3.68 2.27
N PHE A 56 -13.41 4.95 2.31
CA PHE A 56 -13.81 5.91 3.34
C PHE A 56 -14.93 6.88 2.91
N SER A 57 -15.51 6.69 1.73
CA SER A 57 -16.66 7.46 1.25
C SER A 57 -17.90 6.58 1.12
N TYR A 58 -19.06 7.14 1.43
CA TYR A 58 -20.35 6.52 1.16
C TYR A 58 -21.46 7.55 1.08
N ASP A 59 -22.56 7.15 0.46
CA ASP A 59 -23.80 7.91 0.40
C ASP A 59 -24.96 6.97 0.73
N TYR A 60 -25.86 7.37 1.62
CA TYR A 60 -26.99 6.53 2.02
C TYR A 60 -27.86 6.08 0.84
N ARG A 61 -27.93 6.87 -0.25
CA ARG A 61 -28.73 6.58 -1.45
C ARG A 61 -28.14 5.46 -2.29
N THR A 62 -26.82 5.32 -2.26
CA THR A 62 -26.05 4.37 -3.09
C THR A 62 -25.09 3.53 -2.26
N PHE A 63 -25.43 3.30 -0.98
CA PHE A 63 -24.53 2.71 0.01
C PHE A 63 -23.98 1.36 -0.45
N ASP A 64 -24.84 0.47 -0.98
CA ASP A 64 -24.41 -0.85 -1.44
C ASP A 64 -23.42 -0.76 -2.61
N ALA A 65 -23.59 0.20 -3.52
CA ALA A 65 -22.65 0.44 -4.61
C ALA A 65 -21.33 1.02 -4.11
N ALA A 66 -21.36 1.94 -3.14
CA ALA A 66 -20.17 2.46 -2.49
C ALA A 66 -19.37 1.36 -1.79
N VAL A 67 -20.04 0.48 -1.05
CA VAL A 67 -19.44 -0.69 -0.39
C VAL A 67 -18.86 -1.67 -1.40
N ALA A 68 -19.55 -1.94 -2.51
CA ALA A 68 -19.03 -2.78 -3.58
C ALA A 68 -17.75 -2.19 -4.20
N ASN A 69 -17.73 -0.87 -4.42
CA ASN A 69 -16.53 -0.18 -4.92
C ASN A 69 -15.36 -0.28 -3.93
N GLY A 70 -15.58 -0.03 -2.64
CA GLY A 70 -14.55 -0.15 -1.61
C GLY A 70 -13.98 -1.58 -1.49
N LYS A 71 -14.84 -2.60 -1.63
CA LYS A 71 -14.42 -4.03 -1.63
C LYS A 71 -13.41 -4.36 -2.73
N ASN A 72 -13.47 -3.70 -3.89
CA ASN A 72 -12.53 -3.95 -4.98
C ASN A 72 -11.08 -3.64 -4.60
N PHE A 73 -10.88 -2.73 -3.63
CA PHE A 73 -9.58 -2.35 -3.11
C PHE A 73 -9.15 -3.16 -1.89
N ALA A 74 -10.01 -3.99 -1.30
CA ALA A 74 -9.69 -4.71 -0.07
C ALA A 74 -9.28 -6.16 -0.34
N THR A 75 -8.39 -6.70 0.50
CA THR A 75 -8.00 -8.11 0.46
C THR A 75 -7.76 -8.67 1.86
N GLY A 76 -7.62 -9.99 1.96
CA GLY A 76 -7.28 -10.70 3.20
C GLY A 76 -8.23 -10.38 4.35
N THR A 77 -7.68 -10.29 5.56
CA THR A 77 -8.45 -10.00 6.78
C THR A 77 -9.17 -8.66 6.72
N PHE A 78 -8.54 -7.64 6.13
CA PHE A 78 -9.16 -6.31 5.99
C PHE A 78 -10.43 -6.33 5.15
N ALA A 79 -10.50 -7.15 4.09
CA ALA A 79 -11.75 -7.30 3.31
C ALA A 79 -12.91 -7.83 4.17
N SER A 80 -12.64 -8.78 5.06
CA SER A 80 -13.62 -9.33 6.00
C SER A 80 -14.05 -8.30 7.04
N GLU A 81 -13.11 -7.56 7.62
CA GLU A 81 -13.39 -6.49 8.58
C GLU A 81 -14.19 -5.35 7.95
N TYR A 82 -13.83 -4.95 6.73
CA TYR A 82 -14.56 -3.96 5.95
C TYR A 82 -16.00 -4.40 5.68
N ALA A 83 -16.21 -5.65 5.23
CA ALA A 83 -17.54 -6.20 4.99
C ALA A 83 -18.40 -6.23 6.27
N LYS A 84 -17.81 -6.65 7.40
CA LYS A 84 -18.49 -6.67 8.70
C LYS A 84 -18.88 -5.26 9.15
N THR A 85 -17.95 -4.31 9.05
CA THR A 85 -18.14 -2.92 9.49
C THR A 85 -19.20 -2.23 8.65
N THR A 86 -19.13 -2.35 7.32
CA THR A 86 -20.11 -1.74 6.41
C THR A 86 -21.50 -2.34 6.56
N THR A 87 -21.61 -3.65 6.81
CA THR A 87 -22.90 -4.30 7.13
C THR A 87 -23.52 -3.73 8.40
N ALA A 88 -22.72 -3.56 9.46
CA ALA A 88 -23.21 -3.01 10.73
C ALA A 88 -23.61 -1.52 10.63
N LEU A 89 -23.00 -0.76 9.71
CA LEU A 89 -23.28 0.66 9.51
C LEU A 89 -24.56 0.94 8.72
N LYS A 90 -25.01 0.02 7.86
CA LYS A 90 -26.03 0.27 6.84
C LYS A 90 -27.30 0.93 7.40
N ASP A 91 -27.84 0.39 8.49
CA ASP A 91 -29.10 0.88 9.06
C ASP A 91 -28.96 2.32 9.60
N SER A 92 -27.86 2.62 10.30
CA SER A 92 -27.58 3.97 10.79
C SER A 92 -27.34 4.95 9.64
N VAL A 93 -26.60 4.55 8.61
CA VAL A 93 -26.34 5.39 7.43
C VAL A 93 -27.64 5.77 6.72
N VAL A 94 -28.57 4.83 6.53
CA VAL A 94 -29.88 5.10 5.92
C VAL A 94 -30.76 5.96 6.83
N LYS A 95 -30.85 5.60 8.11
CA LYS A 95 -31.67 6.33 9.10
C LYS A 95 -31.25 7.79 9.23
N GLU A 96 -29.95 8.04 9.23
CA GLU A 96 -29.39 9.39 9.40
C GLU A 96 -29.23 10.14 8.08
N GLN A 97 -29.51 9.49 6.94
CA GLN A 97 -29.22 10.02 5.60
C GLN A 97 -27.76 10.48 5.47
N ALA A 98 -26.85 9.67 5.98
CA ALA A 98 -25.45 10.03 6.09
C ALA A 98 -24.75 10.00 4.72
N VAL A 99 -23.98 11.05 4.45
CA VAL A 99 -23.08 11.18 3.30
C VAL A 99 -21.70 11.53 3.82
N VAL A 100 -20.71 10.74 3.44
CA VAL A 100 -19.30 10.94 3.77
C VAL A 100 -18.49 10.93 2.49
N THR A 101 -17.71 11.99 2.27
CA THR A 101 -16.76 12.08 1.15
C THR A 101 -15.34 12.18 1.71
N ALA A 102 -14.48 11.25 1.33
CA ALA A 102 -13.07 11.24 1.68
C ALA A 102 -12.22 11.82 0.54
N GLN A 103 -11.41 12.83 0.87
CA GLN A 103 -10.45 13.43 -0.06
C GLN A 103 -9.05 13.30 0.52
N VAL A 104 -8.13 12.74 -0.26
CA VAL A 104 -6.72 12.67 0.11
C VAL A 104 -6.04 13.99 -0.26
N SER A 105 -5.52 14.69 0.75
CA SER A 105 -4.79 15.95 0.58
C SER A 105 -3.29 15.75 0.37
N ALA A 106 -2.73 14.68 0.94
CA ALA A 106 -1.35 14.28 0.76
C ALA A 106 -1.18 12.77 1.00
N SER A 107 -0.16 12.18 0.39
CA SER A 107 0.22 10.77 0.61
C SER A 107 1.72 10.57 0.50
N GLY A 108 2.28 9.61 1.24
CA GLY A 108 3.69 9.26 1.18
C GLY A 108 3.96 7.83 1.64
N VAL A 109 4.98 7.17 1.06
CA VAL A 109 5.44 5.84 1.49
C VAL A 109 6.21 5.98 2.78
N ILE A 110 5.88 5.14 3.76
CA ILE A 110 6.57 5.09 5.06
C ILE A 110 7.31 3.77 5.29
N ASP A 111 6.95 2.72 4.55
CA ASP A 111 7.63 1.41 4.56
C ASP A 111 7.43 0.71 3.21
N VAL A 112 8.44 -0.03 2.74
CA VAL A 112 8.41 -0.70 1.44
C VAL A 112 9.19 -2.02 1.45
N ALA A 113 8.49 -3.07 1.00
CA ALA A 113 9.02 -4.33 0.52
C ALA A 113 8.54 -4.56 -0.94
N PRO A 114 9.16 -5.47 -1.70
CA PRO A 114 8.76 -5.75 -3.09
C PRO A 114 7.27 -6.10 -3.27
N ASP A 115 6.64 -6.70 -2.26
CA ASP A 115 5.27 -7.22 -2.29
C ASP A 115 4.32 -6.53 -1.29
N ARG A 116 4.83 -5.59 -0.49
CA ARG A 116 4.09 -4.90 0.57
C ARG A 116 4.56 -3.46 0.72
N VAL A 117 3.64 -2.51 0.70
CA VAL A 117 3.93 -1.09 0.87
C VAL A 117 3.01 -0.48 1.91
N GLN A 118 3.55 0.34 2.81
CA GLN A 118 2.76 1.17 3.70
C GLN A 118 2.76 2.60 3.21
N VAL A 119 1.56 3.13 3.00
CA VAL A 119 1.35 4.51 2.55
C VAL A 119 0.59 5.26 3.65
N LEU A 120 1.18 6.35 4.13
CA LEU A 120 0.51 7.33 4.98
C LEU A 120 -0.30 8.27 4.10
N LEU A 121 -1.57 8.49 4.44
CA LEU A 121 -2.47 9.41 3.78
C LEU A 121 -3.03 10.41 4.78
N PHE A 122 -3.11 11.67 4.36
CA PHE A 122 -3.84 12.73 5.02
C PHE A 122 -5.20 12.84 4.33
N VAL A 123 -6.26 12.51 5.06
CA VAL A 123 -7.61 12.35 4.52
C VAL A 123 -8.56 13.35 5.18
N ASN A 124 -9.12 14.25 4.40
CA ASN A 124 -10.24 15.08 4.83
C ASN A 124 -11.54 14.32 4.58
N GLN A 125 -12.35 14.15 5.62
CA GLN A 125 -13.68 13.56 5.52
C GLN A 125 -14.75 14.62 5.73
N TYR A 126 -15.51 14.88 4.67
CA TYR A 126 -16.65 15.79 4.66
C TYR A 126 -17.90 14.99 4.99
N ARG A 127 -18.56 15.32 6.11
CA ARG A 127 -19.70 14.58 6.63
C ARG A 127 -20.95 15.45 6.70
N ARG A 128 -22.04 14.89 6.21
CA ARG A 128 -23.40 15.46 6.28
C ARG A 128 -24.38 14.37 6.68
N ASN A 129 -25.32 14.69 7.56
CA ASN A 129 -26.45 13.83 7.92
C ASN A 129 -27.57 14.72 8.51
N VAL A 130 -28.74 14.15 8.79
CA VAL A 130 -29.88 14.92 9.34
C VAL A 130 -29.65 15.50 10.75
N ASN A 131 -28.59 15.05 11.44
CA ASN A 131 -28.24 15.46 12.79
C ASN A 131 -27.12 16.52 12.82
N ILE A 132 -26.52 16.87 11.68
CA ILE A 132 -25.44 17.84 11.54
C ILE A 132 -25.98 19.08 10.83
N SER A 133 -25.82 20.25 11.46
CA SER A 133 -26.04 21.52 10.77
C SER A 133 -24.87 21.82 9.84
N GLY A 134 -25.14 21.95 8.54
CA GLY A 134 -24.12 22.19 7.52
C GLY A 134 -23.26 20.96 7.22
N GLU A 135 -21.95 21.17 7.08
CA GLU A 135 -20.97 20.12 6.78
C GLU A 135 -19.86 20.13 7.83
N LYS A 136 -19.57 18.95 8.39
CA LYS A 136 -18.45 18.77 9.31
C LYS A 136 -17.26 18.17 8.57
N VAL A 137 -16.06 18.71 8.81
CA VAL A 137 -14.82 18.20 8.25
C VAL A 137 -13.98 17.58 9.35
N ASP A 138 -13.65 16.29 9.22
CA ASP A 138 -12.65 15.62 10.06
C ASP A 138 -11.36 15.44 9.26
N GLN A 139 -10.21 15.68 9.89
CA GLN A 139 -8.89 15.53 9.27
C GLN A 139 -8.18 14.33 9.88
N ASN A 140 -8.12 13.25 9.12
CA ASN A 140 -7.60 11.96 9.59
C ASN A 140 -6.23 11.67 8.97
N ARG A 141 -5.41 10.95 9.72
CA ARG A 141 -4.16 10.37 9.24
C ARG A 141 -4.34 8.87 9.23
N VAL A 142 -4.19 8.25 8.07
CA VAL A 142 -4.43 6.82 7.88
C VAL A 142 -3.20 6.19 7.24
N VAL A 143 -2.75 5.06 7.78
CA VAL A 143 -1.79 4.20 7.11
C VAL A 143 -2.55 3.08 6.43
N LEU A 144 -2.42 2.99 5.11
CA LEU A 144 -2.85 1.82 4.34
C LEU A 144 -1.65 0.92 4.10
N THR A 145 -1.78 -0.36 4.46
CA THR A 145 -0.85 -1.40 4.01
C THR A 145 -1.43 -2.02 2.75
N LEU A 146 -0.71 -1.90 1.64
CA LEU A 146 -1.06 -2.48 0.36
C LEU A 146 -0.17 -3.69 0.08
N VAL A 147 -0.76 -4.74 -0.49
CA VAL A 147 -0.06 -5.92 -0.98
C VAL A 147 -0.47 -6.19 -2.42
N LYS A 148 0.44 -6.78 -3.20
CA LYS A 148 0.15 -7.16 -4.59
C LYS A 148 -0.60 -8.49 -4.60
N VAL A 149 -1.83 -8.47 -5.12
CA VAL A 149 -2.66 -9.66 -5.33
C VAL A 149 -2.88 -9.79 -6.82
N ASP A 150 -2.40 -10.89 -7.40
CA ASP A 150 -2.25 -11.06 -8.84
C ASP A 150 -1.43 -9.89 -9.43
N GLU A 151 -2.06 -8.96 -10.13
CA GLU A 151 -1.43 -7.76 -10.72
C GLU A 151 -1.96 -6.44 -10.14
N ALA A 152 -2.75 -6.49 -9.06
CA ALA A 152 -3.37 -5.32 -8.46
C ALA A 152 -2.92 -5.09 -7.02
N TRP A 153 -2.57 -3.85 -6.68
CA TRP A 153 -2.34 -3.44 -5.31
C TRP A 153 -3.67 -3.32 -4.56
N LYS A 154 -3.79 -4.08 -3.46
CA LYS A 154 -4.98 -4.10 -2.61
C LYS A 154 -4.61 -3.84 -1.16
N VAL A 155 -5.49 -3.15 -0.45
CA VAL A 155 -5.38 -2.85 0.98
C VAL A 155 -5.59 -4.13 1.78
N SER A 156 -4.55 -4.54 2.50
CA SER A 156 -4.59 -5.68 3.43
C SER A 156 -4.75 -5.25 4.89
N ALA A 157 -4.52 -3.97 5.19
CA ALA A 157 -4.77 -3.37 6.50
C ALA A 157 -4.92 -1.85 6.40
N ALA A 158 -5.70 -1.26 7.31
CA ALA A 158 -5.80 0.18 7.49
C ALA A 158 -5.76 0.52 8.99
N SER A 159 -4.98 1.52 9.37
CA SER A 159 -4.88 2.00 10.76
C SER A 159 -4.91 3.53 10.82
N ALA A 160 -5.65 4.08 11.77
CA ALA A 160 -5.61 5.51 12.07
C ALA A 160 -4.42 5.85 12.99
N LEU A 161 -3.89 7.07 12.88
CA LEU A 161 -2.85 7.64 13.75
C LEU A 161 -3.41 8.72 14.67
#